data_AF-A0A800HAE4-F1
#
_entry.id   AF-A0A800HAE4-F1
#
_cell.length_a   1.000
_cell.length_b   1.000
_cell.length_c   1.000
_cell.angle_alpha   90.00
_cell.angle_beta   90.00
_cell.angle_gamma   90.00
#
_symmetry.space_group_name_H-M   'P 1'
#
loop_
_entity.id
_entity.type
_entity.pdbx_description
1 polymer ?
#
loop_
_entity_poly.entity_id
_entity_poly.type
_entity_poly.pdbx_seq_one_letter_code
_entity_poly.pdbx_strand_id
1 'polypeptide(L)'
;MSPEPNSEISGHDVLIAISTFGMKGINPNNIQLLLDGEDISDLAYMDEDMVTCLLDQLDPGLHQIQIFIGGGGPKTWSFTTTLREPTLKYSGRIRSSSSMDQIDDQTLNISQVMVNFKGSAYEWMKFKTNVKITTQEQALYQPRNVLGFEIALKDYATINVGDSNPRLSHFTMNGKRIRGLNANFKWRWFNLHFVQGEINRAIEGDLKKAYSYSIDTDDDGTKFLSLSRNGYTFEQNVMAGRLALGRGEKFQLGLNFMKARDDTNSVTQDLNNAEIVYSPDATGSVSGLDSGLVYTISELGTKAHNLEGKNWAGDGPKDNLVIGTDLGISLFNKRLRLDGELAFSMTNNNIWGGPLTLAQLDTMIDDSVD
;
A
#
# COMPACT_ATOMS: atom_id res chain seq x y z
N MET A 1 -24.60 14.30 -40.24
CA MET A 1 -24.14 15.58 -39.68
C MET A 1 -23.92 15.37 -38.19
N SER A 2 -22.83 15.90 -37.67
CA SER A 2 -22.47 15.91 -36.26
C SER A 2 -22.31 17.38 -35.84
N PRO A 3 -22.82 17.79 -34.68
CA PRO A 3 -23.73 17.07 -33.80
C PRO A 3 -25.06 16.73 -34.49
N GLU A 4 -25.78 15.72 -34.00
CA GLU A 4 -27.10 15.37 -34.53
C GLU A 4 -28.15 16.43 -34.14
N PRO A 5 -29.19 16.68 -34.96
CA PRO A 5 -30.26 17.60 -34.60
C PRO A 5 -30.94 17.24 -33.28
N ASN A 6 -31.08 18.23 -32.39
CA ASN A 6 -31.63 18.13 -31.05
C ASN A 6 -30.84 17.18 -30.11
N SER A 7 -29.57 16.89 -30.43
CA SER A 7 -28.70 16.11 -29.54
C SER A 7 -28.14 16.95 -28.40
N GLU A 8 -27.79 16.27 -27.31
CA GLU A 8 -27.15 16.87 -26.14
C GLU A 8 -25.70 16.36 -26.05
N ILE A 9 -24.73 17.28 -26.07
CA ILE A 9 -23.30 16.99 -26.12
C ILE A 9 -22.53 17.76 -25.04
N SER A 10 -21.26 17.42 -24.83
CA SER A 10 -20.37 18.22 -23.97
C SER A 10 -19.92 19.47 -24.71
N GLY A 11 -19.84 20.61 -24.03
CA GLY A 11 -19.27 21.85 -24.59
C GLY A 11 -17.74 21.87 -24.70
N HIS A 12 -17.05 20.72 -24.57
CA HIS A 12 -15.60 20.60 -24.80
C HIS A 12 -15.35 19.75 -26.06
N ASP A 13 -14.37 20.14 -26.88
CA ASP A 13 -13.96 19.45 -28.11
C ASP A 13 -15.17 19.15 -29.03
N VAL A 14 -15.97 20.18 -29.32
CA VAL A 14 -17.17 20.04 -30.16
C VAL A 14 -16.77 19.92 -31.62
N LEU A 15 -17.00 18.75 -32.21
CA LEU A 15 -16.80 18.51 -33.64
C LEU A 15 -18.10 18.77 -34.42
N ILE A 16 -18.08 19.80 -35.25
CA ILE A 16 -19.08 20.02 -36.29
C ILE A 16 -18.60 19.31 -37.55
N ALA A 17 -19.34 18.32 -38.04
CA ALA A 17 -19.01 17.56 -39.25
C ALA A 17 -20.24 17.37 -40.14
N ILE A 18 -20.16 17.85 -41.38
CA ILE A 18 -21.25 17.81 -42.35
C ILE A 18 -20.72 17.10 -43.59
N SER A 19 -21.35 15.98 -43.95
CA SER A 19 -21.02 15.30 -45.20
C SER A 19 -21.88 15.87 -46.32
N THR A 20 -21.23 16.27 -47.41
CA THR A 20 -21.84 16.73 -48.66
C THR A 20 -21.74 15.68 -49.78
N PHE A 21 -21.23 14.49 -49.44
CA PHE A 21 -21.07 13.36 -50.35
C PHE A 21 -22.33 13.07 -51.17
N GLY A 22 -22.19 13.09 -52.50
CA GLY A 22 -23.28 12.85 -53.46
C GLY A 22 -23.97 14.10 -53.99
N MET A 23 -23.60 15.30 -53.53
CA MET A 23 -24.00 16.57 -54.14
C MET A 23 -23.07 16.93 -55.30
N LYS A 24 -23.62 17.36 -56.45
CA LYS A 24 -22.83 17.73 -57.63
C LYS A 24 -22.65 19.24 -57.73
N GLY A 25 -21.44 19.68 -58.07
CA GLY A 25 -21.14 21.10 -58.34
C GLY A 25 -20.98 21.95 -57.08
N ILE A 26 -20.54 21.36 -55.97
CA ILE A 26 -20.17 22.13 -54.77
C ILE A 26 -18.84 22.82 -55.04
N ASN A 27 -18.80 24.13 -54.83
CA ASN A 27 -17.56 24.89 -54.77
C ASN A 27 -17.25 25.18 -53.29
N PRO A 28 -16.14 24.67 -52.73
CA PRO A 28 -15.76 24.93 -51.34
C PRO A 28 -15.71 26.41 -50.97
N ASN A 29 -15.40 27.29 -51.92
CA ASN A 29 -15.34 28.74 -51.70
C ASN A 29 -16.72 29.41 -51.51
N ASN A 30 -17.81 28.68 -51.75
CA ASN A 30 -19.19 29.17 -51.60
C ASN A 30 -19.92 28.47 -50.43
N ILE A 31 -19.17 27.95 -49.47
CA ILE A 31 -19.70 27.35 -48.25
C ILE A 31 -19.51 28.36 -47.11
N GLN A 32 -20.58 28.63 -46.37
CA GLN A 32 -20.53 29.46 -45.17
C GLN A 32 -21.14 28.70 -44.00
N LEU A 33 -20.41 28.65 -42.88
CA LEU A 33 -20.81 27.98 -41.65
C LEU A 33 -20.98 29.02 -40.55
N LEU A 34 -22.20 29.16 -40.03
CA LEU A 34 -22.48 29.98 -38.85
C LEU A 34 -22.84 29.12 -37.64
N LEU A 35 -22.35 29.56 -36.48
CA LEU A 35 -22.73 29.06 -35.17
C LEU A 35 -23.34 30.22 -34.38
N ASP A 36 -24.59 30.08 -33.95
CA ASP A 36 -25.35 31.11 -33.20
C ASP A 36 -25.41 32.48 -33.89
N GLY A 37 -25.27 32.49 -35.23
CA GLY A 37 -25.26 33.69 -36.04
C GLY A 37 -23.87 34.32 -36.22
N GLU A 38 -22.82 33.76 -35.64
CA GLU A 38 -21.42 34.13 -35.88
C GLU A 38 -20.79 33.25 -36.96
N ASP A 39 -20.07 33.86 -37.90
CA ASP A 39 -19.42 33.14 -38.99
C ASP A 39 -18.13 32.49 -38.50
N ILE A 40 -18.09 31.15 -38.56
CA ILE A 40 -16.94 30.34 -38.13
C ILE A 40 -16.27 29.63 -39.30
N SER A 41 -16.51 30.09 -40.54
CA SER A 41 -16.00 29.47 -41.75
C SER A 41 -14.47 29.41 -41.79
N ASP A 42 -13.78 30.43 -41.24
CA ASP A 42 -12.32 30.48 -41.17
C ASP A 42 -11.69 29.41 -40.26
N LEU A 43 -12.47 28.88 -39.32
CA LEU A 43 -12.05 27.81 -38.39
C LEU A 43 -12.36 26.42 -38.94
N ALA A 44 -13.10 26.33 -40.05
CA ALA A 44 -13.54 25.08 -40.64
C ALA A 44 -12.64 24.63 -41.79
N TYR A 45 -12.34 23.34 -41.82
CA TYR A 45 -11.83 22.67 -43.01
C TYR A 45 -13.02 22.34 -43.94
N MET A 46 -12.95 22.80 -45.19
CA MET A 46 -14.02 22.63 -46.18
C MET A 46 -13.48 22.02 -47.46
N ASP A 47 -14.14 20.98 -47.94
CA ASP A 47 -13.86 20.29 -49.20
C ASP A 47 -15.19 19.98 -49.93
N GLU A 48 -15.11 19.46 -51.15
CA GLU A 48 -16.29 19.11 -51.97
C GLU A 48 -17.20 18.08 -51.28
N ASP A 49 -16.63 17.19 -50.48
CA ASP A 49 -17.32 16.06 -49.84
C ASP A 49 -17.62 16.25 -48.34
N MET A 50 -17.00 17.23 -47.67
CA MET A 50 -17.13 17.41 -46.23
C MET A 50 -16.78 18.81 -45.74
N VAL A 51 -17.49 19.25 -44.70
CA VAL A 51 -17.18 20.43 -43.89
C VAL A 51 -16.94 19.97 -42.45
N THR A 52 -15.80 20.31 -41.86
CA THR A 52 -15.44 19.99 -40.47
C THR A 52 -14.91 21.19 -39.73
N CYS A 53 -15.41 21.45 -38.53
CA CYS A 53 -14.89 22.47 -37.61
C CYS A 53 -14.75 21.87 -36.22
N LEU A 54 -13.59 22.07 -35.58
CA LEU A 54 -13.35 21.64 -34.20
C LEU A 54 -13.29 22.88 -33.32
N LEU A 55 -14.18 22.94 -32.34
CA LEU A 55 -14.27 24.02 -31.36
C LEU A 55 -13.78 23.51 -30.01
N ASP A 56 -12.75 24.16 -29.46
CA ASP A 56 -12.15 23.75 -28.19
C ASP A 56 -13.15 23.82 -27.03
N GLN A 57 -13.92 24.91 -26.98
CA GLN A 57 -14.88 25.15 -25.91
C GLN A 57 -16.09 25.95 -26.42
N LEU A 58 -17.27 25.54 -25.94
CA LEU A 58 -18.56 26.14 -26.25
C LEU A 58 -19.33 26.28 -24.92
N ASP A 59 -19.91 27.47 -24.70
CA ASP A 59 -20.66 27.73 -23.47
C ASP A 59 -21.86 26.77 -23.35
N PRO A 60 -22.33 26.46 -22.13
CA PRO A 60 -23.51 25.60 -21.95
C PRO A 60 -24.78 26.32 -22.41
N GLY A 61 -25.55 25.70 -23.31
CA GLY A 61 -26.76 26.32 -23.83
C GLY A 61 -27.32 25.60 -25.05
N LEU A 62 -28.39 26.18 -25.60
CA LEU A 62 -28.91 25.79 -26.91
C LEU A 62 -28.10 26.53 -27.97
N HIS A 63 -27.49 25.77 -28.88
CA HIS A 63 -26.71 26.29 -29.99
C HIS A 63 -27.36 25.93 -31.32
N GLN A 64 -27.21 26.80 -32.31
CA GLN A 64 -27.78 26.66 -33.63
C GLN A 64 -26.69 26.74 -34.70
N ILE A 65 -26.63 25.72 -35.55
CA ILE A 65 -25.73 25.68 -36.71
C ILE A 65 -26.54 26.03 -37.95
N GLN A 66 -25.98 26.90 -38.78
CA GLN A 66 -26.50 27.23 -40.10
C GLN A 66 -25.41 27.00 -41.13
N ILE A 67 -25.72 26.23 -42.17
CA ILE A 67 -24.82 26.05 -43.31
C ILE A 67 -25.47 26.54 -44.60
N PHE A 68 -24.72 27.36 -45.34
CA PHE A 68 -25.06 27.82 -46.68
C PHE A 68 -24.14 27.10 -47.66
N ILE A 69 -24.72 26.41 -48.65
CA ILE A 69 -23.97 25.71 -49.69
C ILE A 69 -24.46 26.24 -51.05
N GLY A 70 -23.66 27.08 -51.70
CA GLY A 70 -24.00 27.67 -52.99
C GLY A 70 -25.26 28.55 -52.96
N GLY A 71 -26.04 28.56 -54.05
CA GLY A 71 -27.26 29.38 -54.20
C GLY A 71 -28.53 28.79 -53.59
N GLY A 72 -28.42 27.72 -52.79
CA GLY A 72 -29.55 27.12 -52.07
C GLY A 72 -29.84 27.83 -50.75
N GLY A 73 -31.04 27.64 -50.19
CA GLY A 73 -31.39 28.15 -48.86
C GLY A 73 -30.59 27.47 -47.74
N PRO A 74 -30.42 28.12 -46.57
CA PRO A 74 -29.64 27.57 -45.46
C PRO A 74 -30.27 26.30 -44.90
N LYS A 75 -29.41 25.35 -44.51
CA LYS A 75 -29.82 24.27 -43.62
C LYS A 75 -29.47 24.62 -42.19
N THR A 76 -30.46 24.51 -41.32
CA THR A 76 -30.36 24.89 -39.91
C THR A 76 -30.72 23.72 -39.02
N TRP A 77 -29.93 23.48 -37.98
CA TRP A 77 -30.28 22.58 -36.89
C TRP A 77 -29.70 23.07 -35.57
N SER A 78 -30.25 22.58 -34.46
CA SER A 78 -29.82 22.96 -33.13
C SER A 78 -29.32 21.75 -32.34
N PHE A 79 -28.47 22.00 -31.35
CA PHE A 79 -27.98 21.03 -30.39
C PHE A 79 -27.78 21.72 -29.04
N THR A 80 -27.77 20.96 -27.96
CA THR A 80 -27.59 21.50 -26.61
C THR A 80 -26.21 21.10 -26.09
N THR A 81 -25.42 22.07 -25.64
CA THR A 81 -24.17 21.82 -24.93
C THR A 81 -24.45 21.82 -23.42
N THR A 82 -23.86 20.86 -22.74
CA THR A 82 -23.86 20.82 -21.27
C THR A 82 -22.44 20.96 -20.73
N LEU A 83 -22.36 21.53 -19.53
CA LEU A 83 -21.28 21.24 -18.59
C LEU A 83 -21.36 19.75 -18.26
N ARG A 84 -20.80 18.90 -19.12
CA ARG A 84 -20.73 17.47 -18.83
C ARG A 84 -19.70 17.32 -17.70
N GLU A 85 -20.19 17.34 -16.47
CA GLU A 85 -19.38 17.14 -15.28
C GLU A 85 -18.54 15.87 -15.45
N PRO A 86 -17.28 15.87 -14.96
CA PRO A 86 -16.45 14.68 -15.04
C PRO A 86 -17.20 13.49 -14.45
N THR A 87 -17.24 12.38 -15.19
CA THR A 87 -18.05 11.21 -14.83
C THR A 87 -17.51 10.51 -13.58
N LEU A 88 -17.82 11.06 -12.41
CA LEU A 88 -17.52 10.46 -11.12
C LEU A 88 -18.52 9.33 -10.87
N LYS A 89 -18.06 8.08 -11.02
CA LYS A 89 -18.84 6.89 -10.66
C LYS A 89 -18.33 6.40 -9.32
N TYR A 90 -19.21 6.20 -8.35
CA TYR A 90 -18.83 5.68 -7.05
C TYR A 90 -19.82 4.65 -6.53
N SER A 91 -19.33 3.77 -5.67
CA SER A 91 -20.15 2.78 -4.96
C SER A 91 -19.52 2.50 -3.60
N GLY A 92 -20.36 2.40 -2.58
CA GLY A 92 -19.95 2.15 -1.21
C GLY A 92 -20.68 0.97 -0.62
N ARG A 93 -20.05 0.30 0.33
CA ARG A 93 -20.68 -0.69 1.19
C ARG A 93 -20.17 -0.51 2.61
N ILE A 94 -21.11 -0.34 3.53
CA ILE A 94 -20.86 -0.31 4.97
C ILE A 94 -21.49 -1.57 5.56
N ARG A 95 -20.74 -2.30 6.37
CA ARG A 95 -21.23 -3.45 7.14
C ARG A 95 -20.89 -3.24 8.60
N SER A 96 -21.86 -3.44 9.46
CA SER A 96 -21.67 -3.51 10.91
C SER A 96 -22.08 -4.89 11.37
N SER A 97 -21.29 -5.50 12.26
CA SER A 97 -21.63 -6.78 12.89
C SER A 97 -21.24 -6.74 14.35
N SER A 98 -22.10 -7.30 15.19
CA SER A 98 -21.85 -7.52 16.61
C SER A 98 -22.10 -9.00 16.92
N SER A 99 -21.22 -9.63 17.69
CA SER A 99 -21.35 -11.00 18.17
C SER A 99 -21.01 -11.08 19.66
N MET A 100 -21.67 -12.00 20.35
CA MET A 100 -21.45 -12.32 21.75
C MET A 100 -21.26 -13.82 21.87
N ASP A 101 -20.07 -14.23 22.29
CA ASP A 101 -19.73 -15.63 22.55
C ASP A 101 -19.57 -15.81 24.06
N GLN A 102 -20.21 -16.83 24.63
CA GLN A 102 -20.11 -17.17 26.05
C GLN A 102 -19.56 -18.58 26.21
N ILE A 103 -18.47 -18.72 26.97
CA ILE A 103 -17.87 -19.99 27.35
C ILE A 103 -17.66 -19.95 28.86
N ASP A 104 -18.36 -20.84 29.58
CA ASP A 104 -18.47 -20.83 31.04
C ASP A 104 -18.85 -19.43 31.57
N ASP A 105 -18.02 -18.84 32.44
CA ASP A 105 -18.19 -17.51 33.02
C ASP A 105 -17.53 -16.38 32.20
N GLN A 106 -16.95 -16.70 31.04
CA GLN A 106 -16.31 -15.71 30.17
C GLN A 106 -17.24 -15.31 29.02
N THR A 107 -17.45 -14.00 28.87
CA THR A 107 -18.20 -13.42 27.77
C THR A 107 -17.28 -12.60 26.87
N LEU A 108 -17.25 -12.92 25.58
CA LEU A 108 -16.51 -12.20 24.56
C LEU A 108 -17.48 -11.44 23.64
N ASN A 109 -17.44 -10.12 23.71
CA ASN A 109 -18.23 -9.23 22.86
C ASN A 109 -17.35 -8.63 21.76
N ILE A 110 -17.72 -8.86 20.50
CA ILE A 110 -16.97 -8.39 19.34
C ILE A 110 -17.88 -7.53 18.48
N SER A 111 -17.52 -6.27 18.34
CA SER A 111 -18.14 -5.37 17.37
C SER A 111 -17.12 -5.02 16.30
N GLN A 112 -17.55 -4.98 15.04
CA GLN A 112 -16.71 -4.52 13.93
C GLN A 112 -17.52 -3.77 12.89
N VAL A 113 -16.88 -2.78 12.28
CA VAL A 113 -17.40 -2.00 11.18
C VAL A 113 -16.44 -2.13 10.01
N MET A 114 -16.99 -2.45 8.84
CA MET A 114 -16.26 -2.53 7.58
C MET A 114 -16.82 -1.51 6.60
N VAL A 115 -15.94 -0.65 6.07
CA VAL A 115 -16.28 0.35 5.05
C VAL A 115 -15.45 0.07 3.81
N ASN A 116 -16.14 -0.15 2.69
CA ASN A 116 -15.53 -0.34 1.38
C ASN A 116 -16.11 0.68 0.43
N PHE A 117 -15.30 1.64 -0.02
CA PHE A 117 -15.70 2.60 -1.04
C PHE A 117 -14.86 2.37 -2.29
N LYS A 118 -15.44 2.54 -3.47
CA LYS A 118 -14.70 2.50 -4.74
C LYS A 118 -15.33 3.45 -5.73
N GLY A 119 -14.52 4.00 -6.60
CA GLY A 119 -15.02 4.82 -7.68
C GLY A 119 -14.01 5.05 -8.78
N SER A 120 -14.45 5.74 -9.82
CA SER A 120 -13.64 6.19 -10.93
C SER A 120 -13.97 7.64 -11.23
N ALA A 121 -12.94 8.43 -11.51
CA ALA A 121 -13.07 9.81 -11.92
C ALA A 121 -12.25 10.03 -13.21
N TYR A 122 -12.76 10.90 -14.09
CA TYR A 122 -12.06 11.36 -15.30
C TYR A 122 -11.59 10.23 -16.24
N GLU A 123 -12.17 9.02 -16.14
CA GLU A 123 -11.77 7.79 -16.84
C GLU A 123 -10.33 7.28 -16.59
N TRP A 124 -9.43 8.13 -16.09
CA TRP A 124 -8.04 7.79 -15.84
C TRP A 124 -7.74 7.45 -14.38
N MET A 125 -8.60 7.85 -13.44
CA MET A 125 -8.40 7.60 -12.02
C MET A 125 -9.43 6.60 -11.51
N LYS A 126 -8.98 5.57 -10.82
CA LYS A 126 -9.82 4.71 -9.98
C LYS A 126 -9.32 4.83 -8.55
N PHE A 127 -10.22 4.82 -7.59
CA PHE A 127 -9.87 4.81 -6.19
C PHE A 127 -10.66 3.74 -5.46
N LYS A 128 -10.08 3.21 -4.39
CA LYS A 128 -10.69 2.19 -3.54
C LYS A 128 -10.23 2.40 -2.09
N THR A 129 -11.13 2.19 -1.16
CA THR A 129 -10.84 2.19 0.27
C THR A 129 -11.24 0.84 0.86
N ASN A 130 -10.49 0.40 1.87
CA ASN A 130 -10.78 -0.79 2.64
C ASN A 130 -10.49 -0.50 4.11
N VAL A 131 -11.55 -0.27 4.88
CA VAL A 131 -11.46 0.05 6.31
C VAL A 131 -12.17 -1.04 7.10
N LYS A 132 -11.47 -1.59 8.09
CA LYS A 132 -12.01 -2.49 9.12
C LYS A 132 -11.60 -1.94 10.49
N ILE A 133 -12.60 -1.67 11.32
CA ILE A 133 -12.39 -1.27 12.71
C ILE A 133 -13.08 -2.30 13.59
N THR A 134 -12.42 -2.76 14.65
CA THR A 134 -12.95 -3.78 15.57
C THR A 134 -12.62 -3.48 17.03
N THR A 135 -13.51 -3.87 17.93
CA THR A 135 -13.29 -3.79 19.40
C THR A 135 -12.20 -4.75 19.90
N GLN A 136 -11.73 -5.67 19.05
CA GLN A 136 -10.63 -6.56 19.37
C GLN A 136 -9.24 -5.93 19.18
N GLU A 137 -9.15 -4.67 18.76
CA GLU A 137 -7.87 -3.95 18.71
C GLU A 137 -7.31 -3.80 20.13
N GLN A 138 -6.09 -4.29 20.35
CA GLN A 138 -5.42 -4.26 21.65
C GLN A 138 -3.92 -4.01 21.45
N ALA A 139 -3.29 -3.31 22.39
CA ALA A 139 -1.87 -2.98 22.34
C ALA A 139 -0.96 -4.23 22.40
N LEU A 140 -1.42 -5.27 23.11
CA LEU A 140 -0.68 -6.52 23.35
C LEU A 140 -0.63 -7.49 22.15
N TYR A 141 -1.33 -7.19 21.05
CA TYR A 141 -1.41 -8.06 19.88
C TYR A 141 -1.17 -7.29 18.59
N GLN A 142 -0.82 -7.99 17.51
CA GLN A 142 -0.66 -7.35 16.20
C GLN A 142 -1.97 -6.67 15.74
N PRO A 143 -1.89 -5.52 15.02
CA PRO A 143 -3.07 -4.72 14.69
C PRO A 143 -4.17 -5.53 13.99
N ARG A 144 -5.40 -5.44 14.47
CA ARG A 144 -6.57 -6.10 13.86
C ARG A 144 -7.36 -5.14 12.98
N ASN A 145 -7.28 -3.85 13.27
CA ASN A 145 -7.79 -2.80 12.40
C ASN A 145 -7.01 -2.79 11.08
N VAL A 146 -7.72 -2.57 9.98
CA VAL A 146 -7.17 -2.50 8.62
C VAL A 146 -7.60 -1.18 8.02
N LEU A 147 -6.66 -0.38 7.54
CA LEU A 147 -6.89 0.93 6.95
C LEU A 147 -6.12 1.01 5.63
N GLY A 148 -6.79 0.79 4.50
CA GLY A 148 -6.16 0.83 3.18
C GLY A 148 -6.84 1.82 2.24
N PHE A 149 -6.04 2.56 1.48
CA PHE A 149 -6.48 3.42 0.40
C PHE A 149 -5.64 3.17 -0.85
N GLU A 150 -6.30 2.92 -1.97
CA GLU A 150 -5.70 2.63 -3.27
C GLU A 150 -6.14 3.68 -4.30
N ILE A 151 -5.19 4.22 -5.06
CA ILE A 151 -5.42 4.98 -6.29
C ILE A 151 -4.75 4.24 -7.44
N ALA A 152 -5.50 3.98 -8.51
CA ALA A 152 -4.97 3.46 -9.77
C ALA A 152 -5.13 4.49 -10.89
N LEU A 153 -4.02 4.77 -11.57
CA LEU A 153 -3.90 5.72 -12.68
C LEU A 153 -3.81 4.95 -14.01
N LYS A 154 -4.96 4.65 -14.62
CA LYS A 154 -5.11 3.73 -15.76
C LYS A 154 -4.25 2.46 -15.56
N ASP A 155 -3.39 2.17 -16.52
CA ASP A 155 -2.45 1.06 -16.50
C ASP A 155 -1.03 1.50 -16.10
N TYR A 156 -0.82 2.79 -15.80
CA TYR A 156 0.49 3.39 -15.56
C TYR A 156 0.95 3.26 -14.12
N ALA A 157 0.05 3.46 -13.16
CA ALA A 157 0.44 3.43 -11.75
C ALA A 157 -0.67 2.89 -10.86
N THR A 158 -0.29 2.25 -9.76
CA THR A 158 -1.18 1.92 -8.65
C THR A 158 -0.46 2.24 -7.36
N ILE A 159 -1.05 3.09 -6.53
CA ILE A 159 -0.47 3.55 -5.27
C ILE A 159 -1.43 3.15 -4.16
N ASN A 160 -0.92 2.42 -3.18
CA ASN A 160 -1.61 2.02 -1.97
C ASN A 160 -0.94 2.69 -0.78
N VAL A 161 -1.75 3.25 0.11
CA VAL A 161 -1.31 3.82 1.39
C VAL A 161 -2.09 3.14 2.52
N GLY A 162 -1.38 2.84 3.61
CA GLY A 162 -1.90 2.09 4.74
C GLY A 162 -1.72 0.58 4.55
N ASP A 163 -2.69 -0.21 4.98
CA ASP A 163 -2.64 -1.67 4.93
C ASP A 163 -2.86 -2.19 3.49
N SER A 164 -1.87 -2.90 2.96
CA SER A 164 -1.95 -3.63 1.69
C SER A 164 -1.22 -4.97 1.76
N ASN A 165 -1.48 -5.86 0.81
CA ASN A 165 -0.85 -7.19 0.73
C ASN A 165 -0.06 -7.30 -0.59
N PRO A 166 1.10 -6.63 -0.71
CA PRO A 166 1.89 -6.65 -1.94
C PRO A 166 2.42 -8.04 -2.25
N ARG A 167 2.58 -8.32 -3.55
CA ARG A 167 3.25 -9.53 -4.06
C ARG A 167 4.25 -9.12 -5.12
N LEU A 168 5.53 -9.15 -4.76
CA LEU A 168 6.65 -8.83 -5.66
C LEU A 168 7.14 -10.11 -6.35
N SER A 169 7.40 -11.15 -5.57
CA SER A 169 7.87 -12.46 -6.04
C SER A 169 7.53 -13.53 -5.00
N HIS A 170 7.75 -14.82 -5.29
CA HIS A 170 7.47 -15.88 -4.33
C HIS A 170 8.46 -15.91 -3.16
N PHE A 171 9.73 -15.61 -3.41
CA PHE A 171 10.81 -15.72 -2.44
C PHE A 171 11.21 -14.38 -1.79
N THR A 172 10.73 -13.24 -2.29
CA THR A 172 10.92 -11.94 -1.61
C THR A 172 9.71 -11.53 -0.78
N MET A 173 8.61 -11.13 -1.41
CA MET A 173 7.40 -10.62 -0.74
C MET A 173 6.16 -11.24 -1.38
N ASN A 174 5.46 -12.10 -0.62
CA ASN A 174 4.32 -12.87 -1.13
C ASN A 174 3.06 -12.69 -0.27
N GLY A 175 2.44 -11.51 -0.34
CA GLY A 175 1.10 -11.28 0.21
C GLY A 175 1.03 -11.03 1.73
N LYS A 176 2.17 -10.85 2.41
CA LYS A 176 2.18 -10.39 3.82
C LYS A 176 1.56 -8.99 3.90
N ARG A 177 0.77 -8.72 4.94
CA ARG A 177 0.18 -7.39 5.18
C ARG A 177 1.30 -6.43 5.55
N ILE A 178 1.43 -5.36 4.77
CA ILE A 178 2.32 -4.23 5.03
C ILE A 178 1.47 -3.00 5.28
N ARG A 179 1.74 -2.31 6.39
CA ARG A 179 1.18 -0.99 6.67
C ARG A 179 2.17 0.08 6.23
N GLY A 180 1.87 0.77 5.14
CA GLY A 180 2.76 1.79 4.59
C GLY A 180 2.44 2.15 3.15
N LEU A 181 3.46 2.36 2.34
CA LEU A 181 3.36 2.68 0.92
C LEU A 181 3.61 1.44 0.07
N ASN A 182 2.76 1.22 -0.93
CA ASN A 182 2.94 0.21 -1.96
C ASN A 182 2.59 0.82 -3.32
N ALA A 183 3.62 1.09 -4.11
CA ALA A 183 3.53 1.79 -5.39
C ALA A 183 4.02 0.90 -6.53
N ASN A 184 3.19 0.71 -7.55
CA ASN A 184 3.51 -0.07 -8.73
C ASN A 184 3.38 0.82 -9.97
N PHE A 185 4.50 1.08 -10.63
CA PHE A 185 4.60 1.87 -11.86
C PHE A 185 4.85 0.93 -13.04
N LYS A 186 4.06 1.06 -14.09
CA LYS A 186 4.20 0.30 -15.34
C LYS A 186 4.41 1.27 -16.49
N TRP A 187 5.52 1.09 -17.19
CA TRP A 187 5.86 1.92 -18.33
C TRP A 187 6.32 1.05 -19.49
N ARG A 188 5.49 0.89 -20.52
CA ARG A 188 5.76 0.18 -21.79
C ARG A 188 6.62 -1.10 -21.67
N TRP A 189 7.94 -0.98 -21.53
CA TRP A 189 8.93 -2.06 -21.47
C TRP A 189 9.51 -2.34 -20.07
N PHE A 190 9.22 -1.55 -19.04
CA PHE A 190 9.60 -1.84 -17.65
C PHE A 190 8.46 -1.66 -16.65
N ASN A 191 8.60 -2.30 -15.50
CA ASN A 191 7.71 -2.23 -14.35
C ASN A 191 8.55 -2.05 -13.08
N LEU A 192 8.21 -1.04 -12.27
CA LEU A 192 8.84 -0.78 -11.00
C LEU A 192 7.79 -0.92 -9.90
N HIS A 193 7.95 -1.89 -9.01
CA HIS A 193 7.07 -2.09 -7.87
C HIS A 193 7.87 -1.90 -6.59
N PHE A 194 7.51 -0.88 -5.82
CA PHE A 194 8.15 -0.46 -4.59
C PHE A 194 7.20 -0.59 -3.41
N VAL A 195 7.70 -1.08 -2.28
CA VAL A 195 6.95 -1.27 -1.04
C VAL A 195 7.82 -0.80 0.12
N GLN A 196 7.25 0.02 1.00
CA GLN A 196 7.91 0.46 2.22
C GLN A 196 6.87 0.58 3.34
N GLY A 197 7.17 0.04 4.51
CA GLY A 197 6.28 0.14 5.66
C GLY A 197 6.61 -0.85 6.75
N GLU A 198 5.61 -1.15 7.57
CA GLU A 198 5.73 -2.00 8.74
C GLU A 198 5.06 -3.37 8.47
N ILE A 199 5.76 -4.46 8.80
CA ILE A 199 5.22 -5.83 8.81
C ILE A 199 4.53 -6.13 10.15
N ASN A 200 5.21 -5.78 11.24
CA ASN A 200 4.78 -6.03 12.62
C ASN A 200 4.93 -4.75 13.43
N ARG A 201 3.95 -4.49 14.30
CA ARG A 201 3.97 -3.39 15.27
C ARG A 201 4.80 -3.76 16.47
N ALA A 202 5.42 -2.75 17.09
CA ALA A 202 5.97 -2.88 18.43
C ALA A 202 4.89 -3.33 19.43
N ILE A 203 5.25 -4.26 20.30
CA ILE A 203 4.44 -4.74 21.43
C ILE A 203 5.35 -4.78 22.64
N GLU A 204 5.01 -4.03 23.69
CA GLU A 204 5.79 -3.96 24.94
C GLU A 204 5.67 -5.23 25.81
N GLY A 205 4.60 -5.99 25.62
CA GLY A 205 4.25 -7.15 26.43
C GLY A 205 3.31 -6.80 27.60
N ASP A 206 2.70 -7.83 28.19
CA ASP A 206 1.84 -7.71 29.36
C ASP A 206 2.70 -7.40 30.59
N LEU A 207 2.40 -6.33 31.32
CA LEU A 207 3.14 -5.91 32.52
C LEU A 207 3.27 -7.01 33.57
N LYS A 208 2.34 -7.96 33.63
CA LYS A 208 2.39 -9.10 34.58
C LYS A 208 3.30 -10.25 34.14
N LYS A 209 3.74 -10.24 32.89
CA LYS A 209 4.57 -11.28 32.25
C LYS A 209 5.75 -10.70 31.47
N ALA A 210 6.00 -9.41 31.64
CA ALA A 210 6.99 -8.64 30.90
C ALA A 210 8.42 -9.00 31.28
N TYR A 211 8.60 -9.63 32.45
CA TYR A 211 9.88 -10.09 32.96
C TYR A 211 9.83 -11.55 33.39
N SER A 212 10.96 -12.21 33.17
CA SER A 212 11.38 -13.44 33.82
C SER A 212 12.59 -13.11 34.67
N TYR A 213 12.81 -13.82 35.78
CA TYR A 213 13.98 -13.59 36.63
C TYR A 213 14.67 -14.88 37.01
N SER A 214 15.95 -14.74 37.35
CA SER A 214 16.74 -15.72 38.08
C SER A 214 17.37 -15.05 39.29
N ILE A 215 17.67 -15.81 40.34
CA ILE A 215 18.37 -15.29 41.51
C ILE A 215 19.86 -15.50 41.28
N ASP A 216 20.60 -14.39 41.24
CA ASP A 216 22.05 -14.40 41.08
C ASP A 216 22.72 -13.79 42.31
N THR A 217 24.03 -13.96 42.43
CA THR A 217 24.82 -13.49 43.57
C THR A 217 25.93 -12.57 43.08
N ASP A 218 26.03 -11.37 43.64
CA ASP A 218 27.09 -10.43 43.30
C ASP A 218 28.44 -10.83 43.89
N ASP A 219 29.49 -10.07 43.54
CA ASP A 219 30.87 -10.31 44.00
C ASP A 219 31.01 -10.22 45.54
N ASP A 220 30.11 -9.52 46.21
CA ASP A 220 30.06 -9.35 47.67
C ASP A 220 29.24 -10.46 48.36
N GLY A 221 28.68 -11.41 47.61
CA GLY A 221 27.86 -12.51 48.13
C GLY A 221 26.39 -12.16 48.36
N THR A 222 25.95 -10.97 47.96
CA THR A 222 24.56 -10.51 48.08
C THR A 222 23.73 -11.05 46.92
N LYS A 223 22.57 -11.64 47.24
CA LYS A 223 21.65 -12.17 46.23
C LYS A 223 20.74 -11.07 45.68
N PHE A 224 20.56 -11.06 44.37
CA PHE A 224 19.67 -10.14 43.66
C PHE A 224 18.87 -10.85 42.57
N LEU A 225 17.82 -10.20 42.08
CA LEU A 225 17.01 -10.68 40.96
C LEU A 225 17.60 -10.20 39.64
N SER A 226 18.09 -11.12 38.81
CA SER A 226 18.52 -10.84 37.45
C SER A 226 17.30 -10.88 36.53
N LEU A 227 16.86 -9.71 36.06
CA LEU A 227 15.62 -9.51 35.31
C LEU A 227 15.85 -9.53 33.80
N SER A 228 15.11 -10.39 33.11
CA SER A 228 15.13 -10.55 31.67
C SER A 228 13.76 -10.24 31.07
N ARG A 229 13.69 -9.33 30.08
CA ARG A 229 12.44 -9.02 29.37
C ARG A 229 11.94 -10.23 28.56
N ASN A 230 10.62 -10.37 28.48
CA ASN A 230 9.93 -11.36 27.66
C ASN A 230 8.57 -10.82 27.18
N GLY A 231 7.96 -11.51 26.22
CA GLY A 231 6.60 -11.23 25.73
C GLY A 231 6.47 -9.96 24.90
N TYR A 232 7.59 -9.40 24.44
CA TYR A 232 7.63 -8.23 23.58
C TYR A 232 7.77 -8.63 22.10
N THR A 233 7.54 -7.69 21.20
CA THR A 233 7.81 -7.84 19.76
C THR A 233 8.31 -6.51 19.24
N PHE A 234 9.43 -6.50 18.52
CA PHE A 234 9.93 -5.28 17.91
C PHE A 234 9.07 -4.85 16.71
N GLU A 235 9.04 -3.55 16.44
CA GLU A 235 8.54 -3.03 15.18
C GLU A 235 9.43 -3.54 14.05
N GLN A 236 8.84 -4.19 13.05
CA GLN A 236 9.58 -4.72 11.91
C GLN A 236 9.32 -3.87 10.68
N ASN A 237 10.32 -3.09 10.30
CA ASN A 237 10.30 -2.24 9.11
C ASN A 237 10.74 -3.03 7.88
N VAL A 238 10.06 -2.81 6.75
CA VAL A 238 10.39 -3.44 5.47
C VAL A 238 10.49 -2.43 4.35
N MET A 239 11.47 -2.66 3.48
CA MET A 239 11.62 -2.00 2.19
C MET A 239 11.85 -3.08 1.15
N ALA A 240 11.02 -3.11 0.12
CA ALA A 240 11.14 -4.09 -0.95
C ALA A 240 10.89 -3.45 -2.30
N GLY A 241 11.57 -3.97 -3.31
CA GLY A 241 11.45 -3.46 -4.67
C GLY A 241 11.57 -4.58 -5.69
N ARG A 242 10.88 -4.39 -6.80
CA ARG A 242 10.99 -5.21 -8.00
C ARG A 242 11.09 -4.32 -9.22
N LEU A 243 12.18 -4.46 -9.96
CA LEU A 243 12.33 -3.90 -11.29
C LEU A 243 12.20 -5.03 -12.30
N ALA A 244 11.20 -5.00 -13.15
CA ALA A 244 11.03 -5.97 -14.22
C ALA A 244 11.10 -5.35 -15.60
N LEU A 245 11.86 -5.98 -16.49
CA LEU A 245 12.01 -5.65 -17.89
C LEU A 245 11.18 -6.62 -18.73
N GLY A 246 10.45 -6.10 -19.71
CA GLY A 246 9.54 -6.88 -20.57
C GLY A 246 8.09 -6.86 -20.08
N ARG A 247 7.15 -6.96 -21.02
CA ARG A 247 5.69 -6.87 -20.79
C ARG A 247 5.06 -8.16 -20.24
N GLY A 248 5.83 -9.24 -20.16
CA GLY A 248 5.29 -10.58 -19.88
C GLY A 248 4.39 -11.13 -21.00
N GLU A 249 4.36 -10.49 -22.18
CA GLU A 249 3.68 -11.02 -23.37
C GLU A 249 4.44 -12.18 -24.00
N LYS A 250 5.77 -12.04 -24.08
CA LYS A 250 6.71 -13.06 -24.56
C LYS A 250 7.79 -13.36 -23.53
N PHE A 251 8.28 -12.31 -22.87
CA PHE A 251 9.38 -12.36 -21.93
C PHE A 251 9.19 -11.33 -20.82
N GLN A 252 9.68 -11.66 -19.63
CA GLN A 252 9.84 -10.78 -18.48
C GLN A 252 11.04 -11.23 -17.66
N LEU A 253 11.92 -10.29 -17.30
CA LEU A 253 13.03 -10.51 -16.37
C LEU A 253 12.90 -9.53 -15.21
N GLY A 254 12.74 -10.04 -13.99
CA GLY A 254 12.65 -9.27 -12.76
C GLY A 254 13.95 -9.35 -11.94
N LEU A 255 14.28 -8.23 -11.31
CA LEU A 255 15.24 -8.13 -10.21
C LEU A 255 14.48 -7.66 -8.98
N ASN A 256 14.63 -8.39 -7.89
CA ASN A 256 13.87 -8.24 -6.66
C ASN A 256 14.83 -8.01 -5.50
N PHE A 257 14.47 -7.13 -4.57
CA PHE A 257 15.11 -7.05 -3.28
C PHE A 257 14.07 -6.88 -2.18
N MET A 258 14.40 -7.30 -0.98
CA MET A 258 13.68 -7.01 0.25
C MET A 258 14.68 -6.86 1.38
N LYS A 259 14.52 -5.82 2.18
CA LYS A 259 15.17 -5.67 3.46
C LYS A 259 14.10 -5.56 4.53
N ALA A 260 14.10 -6.44 5.52
CA ALA A 260 13.22 -6.41 6.66
C ALA A 260 14.06 -6.36 7.93
N ARG A 261 13.90 -5.32 8.75
CA ARG A 261 14.73 -5.07 9.93
C ARG A 261 13.87 -4.63 11.10
N ASP A 262 14.13 -5.24 12.24
CA ASP A 262 13.51 -4.84 13.51
C ASP A 262 14.16 -3.54 14.05
N ASP A 263 13.35 -2.65 14.62
CA ASP A 263 13.84 -1.46 15.30
C ASP A 263 14.13 -1.78 16.77
N THR A 264 15.42 -1.76 17.15
CA THR A 264 15.88 -2.05 18.52
C THR A 264 15.37 -1.05 19.54
N ASN A 265 14.91 0.14 19.11
CA ASN A 265 14.41 1.19 19.99
C ASN A 265 12.89 1.18 20.13
N SER A 266 12.18 0.29 19.42
CA SER A 266 10.70 0.29 19.43
C SER A 266 10.10 -0.30 20.71
N VAL A 267 10.90 -1.00 21.52
CA VAL A 267 10.49 -1.65 22.76
C VAL A 267 11.25 -1.02 23.91
N THR A 268 10.54 -0.68 24.98
CA THR A 268 11.11 -0.10 26.18
C THR A 268 11.97 -1.15 26.91
N GLN A 269 13.21 -0.76 27.21
CA GLN A 269 14.17 -1.64 27.89
C GLN A 269 13.77 -1.93 29.34
N ASP A 270 13.38 -0.87 30.06
CA ASP A 270 13.01 -0.95 31.47
C ASP A 270 11.54 -0.59 31.68
N LEU A 271 10.71 -1.58 32.02
CA LEU A 271 9.32 -1.38 32.39
C LEU A 271 9.19 -1.35 33.92
N ASN A 272 9.43 -0.17 34.50
CA ASN A 272 9.42 0.04 35.95
C ASN A 272 8.10 -0.34 36.65
N ASN A 273 6.98 -0.31 35.92
CA ASN A 273 5.65 -0.66 36.40
C ASN A 273 5.27 -2.13 36.17
N ALA A 274 6.15 -2.93 35.58
CA ALA A 274 5.91 -4.36 35.43
C ALA A 274 5.94 -5.07 36.79
N GLU A 275 5.14 -6.13 36.90
CA GLU A 275 4.94 -6.90 38.12
C GLU A 275 5.65 -8.26 38.00
N ILE A 276 6.28 -8.69 39.08
CA ILE A 276 6.77 -10.06 39.25
C ILE A 276 6.19 -10.67 40.52
N VAL A 277 5.89 -11.97 40.46
CA VAL A 277 5.59 -12.76 41.67
C VAL A 277 6.91 -13.35 42.16
N TYR A 278 7.38 -12.86 43.30
CA TYR A 278 8.64 -13.36 43.86
C TYR A 278 8.45 -14.72 44.50
N SER A 279 9.39 -15.63 44.28
CA SER A 279 9.46 -16.96 44.88
C SER A 279 10.93 -17.36 44.95
N PRO A 280 11.45 -17.73 46.14
CA PRO A 280 12.78 -18.31 46.27
C PRO A 280 12.90 -19.59 45.44
N ASP A 281 14.12 -19.90 45.00
CA ASP A 281 14.42 -21.13 44.26
C ASP A 281 15.62 -21.87 44.87
N ALA A 282 16.11 -22.89 44.18
CA ALA A 282 17.25 -23.69 44.64
C ALA A 282 18.56 -22.89 44.81
N THR A 283 18.66 -21.71 44.20
CA THR A 283 19.81 -20.81 44.31
C THR A 283 19.73 -19.90 45.54
N GLY A 284 18.58 -19.86 46.23
CA GLY A 284 18.40 -19.19 47.53
C GLY A 284 17.26 -18.17 47.54
N SER A 285 17.34 -17.24 48.48
CA SER A 285 16.36 -16.15 48.66
C SER A 285 17.06 -14.80 48.69
N VAL A 286 16.46 -13.80 48.04
CA VAL A 286 16.87 -12.39 48.12
C VAL A 286 16.38 -11.78 49.43
N SER A 287 17.28 -11.12 50.16
CA SER A 287 16.98 -10.55 51.47
C SER A 287 15.93 -9.43 51.39
N GLY A 288 14.93 -9.50 52.27
CA GLY A 288 13.87 -8.50 52.38
C GLY A 288 12.85 -8.55 51.24
N LEU A 289 12.70 -9.69 50.56
CA LEU A 289 11.56 -10.02 49.72
C LEU A 289 10.82 -11.22 50.32
N ASP A 290 9.50 -11.14 50.38
CA ASP A 290 8.64 -12.18 50.93
C ASP A 290 8.07 -13.06 49.81
N SER A 291 8.19 -14.37 49.97
CA SER A 291 7.73 -15.34 48.96
C SER A 291 6.22 -15.23 48.72
N GLY A 292 5.83 -15.27 47.44
CA GLY A 292 4.43 -15.22 47.01
C GLY A 292 3.83 -13.82 46.91
N LEU A 293 4.57 -12.77 47.27
CA LEU A 293 4.14 -11.38 47.07
C LEU A 293 4.46 -10.90 45.64
N VAL A 294 3.62 -9.97 45.18
CA VAL A 294 3.81 -9.24 43.92
C VAL A 294 4.64 -8.00 44.22
N TYR A 295 5.73 -7.82 43.47
CA TYR A 295 6.56 -6.63 43.51
C TYR A 295 6.59 -6.00 42.13
N THR A 296 6.51 -4.67 42.06
CA THR A 296 6.83 -3.93 40.84
C THR A 296 8.34 -3.77 40.68
N ILE A 297 8.82 -3.63 39.44
CA ILE A 297 10.27 -3.46 39.19
C ILE A 297 10.83 -2.23 39.92
N SER A 298 10.06 -1.15 40.03
CA SER A 298 10.45 0.04 40.78
C SER A 298 10.59 -0.19 42.28
N GLU A 299 9.74 -1.03 42.88
CA GLU A 299 9.79 -1.37 44.32
C GLU A 299 10.99 -2.26 44.69
N LEU A 300 11.47 -3.05 43.73
CA LEU A 300 12.65 -3.91 43.95
C LEU A 300 13.93 -3.06 44.10
N GLY A 301 13.99 -1.90 43.45
CA GLY A 301 15.14 -0.99 43.53
C GLY A 301 16.46 -1.72 43.26
N THR A 302 17.41 -1.61 44.19
CA THR A 302 18.73 -2.26 44.08
C THR A 302 18.72 -3.78 44.27
N LYS A 303 17.58 -4.39 44.64
CA LYS A 303 17.45 -5.85 44.77
C LYS A 303 17.24 -6.53 43.42
N ALA A 304 17.06 -5.77 42.34
CA ALA A 304 16.87 -6.28 41.01
C ALA A 304 17.74 -5.55 39.98
N HIS A 305 18.30 -6.29 39.05
CA HIS A 305 19.19 -5.81 38.01
C HIS A 305 18.61 -6.19 36.66
N ASN A 306 18.31 -5.19 35.82
CA ASN A 306 17.83 -5.42 34.46
C ASN A 306 19.00 -5.84 33.57
N LEU A 307 18.83 -6.96 32.88
CA LEU A 307 19.77 -7.41 31.87
C LEU A 307 19.71 -6.50 30.64
N GLU A 308 20.87 -6.30 30.01
CA GLU A 308 20.96 -5.64 28.72
C GLU A 308 20.18 -6.41 27.65
N GLY A 309 19.70 -5.68 26.63
CA GLY A 309 18.89 -6.23 25.54
C GLY A 309 19.43 -7.53 24.92
N LYS A 310 20.75 -7.62 24.72
CA LYS A 310 21.43 -8.80 24.15
C LYS A 310 21.25 -10.08 24.97
N ASN A 311 20.94 -9.94 26.26
CA ASN A 311 20.80 -11.02 27.24
C ASN A 311 19.33 -11.27 27.62
N TRP A 312 18.37 -10.62 26.96
CA TRP A 312 16.96 -10.92 27.17
C TRP A 312 16.62 -12.33 26.65
N ALA A 313 15.77 -13.03 27.40
CA ALA A 313 15.26 -14.36 27.07
C ALA A 313 14.21 -14.34 25.94
N GLY A 314 13.62 -13.17 25.66
CA GLY A 314 12.74 -12.97 24.51
C GLY A 314 13.46 -13.04 23.16
N ASP A 315 12.71 -12.99 22.06
CA ASP A 315 13.28 -12.93 20.72
C ASP A 315 14.15 -11.68 20.55
N GLY A 316 15.40 -11.86 20.11
CA GLY A 316 16.26 -10.75 19.71
C GLY A 316 15.76 -10.06 18.43
N PRO A 317 16.14 -8.79 18.21
CA PRO A 317 15.80 -8.07 16.98
C PRO A 317 16.54 -8.69 15.80
N LYS A 318 15.85 -8.82 14.66
CA LYS A 318 16.33 -9.52 13.46
C LYS A 318 16.50 -8.55 12.29
N ASP A 319 17.38 -8.91 11.35
CA ASP A 319 17.51 -8.25 10.05
C ASP A 319 17.56 -9.34 8.97
N ASN A 320 16.90 -9.11 7.85
CA ASN A 320 16.92 -10.01 6.71
C ASN A 320 17.03 -9.22 5.41
N LEU A 321 18.02 -9.56 4.61
CA LEU A 321 18.19 -9.08 3.25
C LEU A 321 17.94 -10.22 2.28
N VAL A 322 16.98 -10.05 1.38
CA VAL A 322 16.70 -10.97 0.29
C VAL A 322 16.97 -10.27 -1.04
N ILE A 323 17.71 -10.91 -1.92
CA ILE A 323 17.92 -10.47 -3.30
C ILE A 323 17.53 -11.64 -4.20
N GLY A 324 16.79 -11.37 -5.27
CA GLY A 324 16.36 -12.39 -6.20
C GLY A 324 16.19 -11.90 -7.61
N THR A 325 16.03 -12.86 -8.52
CA THR A 325 15.68 -12.63 -9.92
C THR A 325 14.56 -13.58 -10.31
N ASP A 326 13.66 -13.10 -11.16
CA ASP A 326 12.60 -13.90 -11.76
C ASP A 326 12.64 -13.80 -13.27
N LEU A 327 12.30 -14.88 -13.96
CA LEU A 327 12.24 -14.97 -15.41
C LEU A 327 10.92 -15.61 -15.80
N GLY A 328 10.15 -14.92 -16.66
CA GLY A 328 8.93 -15.43 -17.25
C GLY A 328 9.04 -15.47 -18.78
N ILE A 329 8.82 -16.64 -19.39
CA ILE A 329 8.77 -16.82 -20.84
C ILE A 329 7.39 -17.34 -21.21
N SER A 330 6.73 -16.66 -22.14
CA SER A 330 5.42 -17.03 -22.69
C SER A 330 5.56 -17.47 -24.14
N LEU A 331 5.15 -18.69 -24.43
CA LEU A 331 5.18 -19.32 -25.75
C LEU A 331 3.74 -19.52 -26.27
N PHE A 332 3.59 -19.61 -27.59
CA PHE A 332 2.31 -19.93 -28.25
C PHE A 332 1.14 -19.02 -27.82
N ASN A 333 1.34 -17.70 -27.84
CA ASN A 333 0.35 -16.71 -27.36
C ASN A 333 -0.13 -16.98 -25.93
N LYS A 334 0.82 -17.27 -25.02
CA LYS A 334 0.59 -17.59 -23.58
C LYS A 334 -0.12 -18.91 -23.31
N ARG A 335 -0.24 -19.82 -24.29
CA ARG A 335 -0.73 -21.20 -24.01
C ARG A 335 0.24 -22.01 -23.16
N LEU A 336 1.53 -21.69 -23.23
CA LEU A 336 2.57 -22.23 -22.35
C LEU A 336 3.33 -21.07 -21.71
N ARG A 337 3.44 -21.10 -20.38
CA ARG A 337 4.22 -20.13 -19.61
C ARG A 337 5.21 -20.89 -18.73
N LEU A 338 6.48 -20.50 -18.83
CA LEU A 338 7.57 -20.98 -18.00
C LEU A 338 8.00 -19.82 -17.11
N ASP A 339 7.89 -20.00 -15.80
CA ASP A 339 8.37 -19.04 -14.81
C ASP A 339 9.48 -19.71 -13.98
N GLY A 340 10.60 -19.02 -13.80
CA GLY A 340 11.69 -19.43 -12.94
C GLY A 340 12.05 -18.30 -11.98
N GLU A 341 12.37 -18.63 -10.73
CA GLU A 341 12.72 -17.64 -9.72
C GLU A 341 13.89 -18.17 -8.89
N LEU A 342 14.86 -17.31 -8.61
CA LEU A 342 16.02 -17.59 -7.77
C LEU A 342 16.17 -16.46 -6.76
N ALA A 343 16.40 -16.79 -5.50
CA ALA A 343 16.62 -15.81 -4.45
C ALA A 343 17.66 -16.29 -3.44
N PHE A 344 18.39 -15.35 -2.87
CA PHE A 344 19.33 -15.52 -1.78
C PHE A 344 18.86 -14.68 -0.60
N SER A 345 18.87 -15.25 0.59
CA SER A 345 18.47 -14.60 1.85
C SER A 345 19.65 -14.59 2.81
N MET A 346 19.90 -13.44 3.42
CA MET A 346 20.91 -13.24 4.46
C MET A 346 20.17 -12.74 5.71
N THR A 347 20.02 -13.63 6.69
CA THR A 347 19.28 -13.34 7.93
C THR A 347 20.25 -13.24 9.10
N ASN A 348 20.22 -12.11 9.80
CA ASN A 348 20.82 -11.94 11.13
C ASN A 348 19.72 -12.09 12.20
N ASN A 349 19.88 -13.06 13.09
CA ASN A 349 18.90 -13.34 14.15
C ASN A 349 19.07 -12.48 15.41
N ASN A 350 20.13 -11.66 15.49
CA ASN A 350 20.35 -10.76 16.61
C ASN A 350 21.18 -9.53 16.19
N ILE A 351 20.54 -8.36 16.15
CA ILE A 351 21.19 -7.08 15.82
C ILE A 351 21.45 -6.16 17.02
N TRP A 352 21.34 -6.67 18.26
CA TRP A 352 21.62 -5.88 19.47
C TRP A 352 23.03 -5.27 19.50
N GLY A 353 24.01 -5.94 18.89
CA GLY A 353 25.41 -5.48 18.83
C GLY A 353 25.70 -4.37 17.83
N GLY A 354 24.69 -3.87 17.10
CA GLY A 354 24.88 -2.92 16.01
C GLY A 354 25.40 -3.58 14.72
N PRO A 355 25.78 -2.79 13.71
CA PRO A 355 26.37 -3.33 12.48
C PRO A 355 27.71 -4.00 12.78
N LEU A 356 27.94 -5.17 12.17
CA LEU A 356 29.26 -5.82 12.18
C LEU A 356 30.31 -4.83 11.68
N THR A 357 31.29 -4.53 12.52
CA THR A 357 32.43 -3.69 12.13
C THR A 357 33.34 -4.45 11.17
N LEU A 358 34.14 -3.74 10.36
CA LEU A 358 35.13 -4.33 9.45
C LEU A 358 36.06 -5.32 10.17
N ALA A 359 36.48 -5.00 11.39
CA ALA A 359 37.34 -5.86 12.21
C ALA A 359 36.63 -7.17 12.62
N GLN A 360 35.36 -7.10 13.03
CA GLN A 360 34.58 -8.29 13.39
C GLN A 360 34.28 -9.18 12.17
N LEU A 361 34.09 -8.57 10.99
CA LEU A 361 33.92 -9.32 9.75
C LEU A 361 35.19 -10.06 9.35
N ASP A 362 36.36 -9.43 9.52
CA ASP A 362 37.67 -10.04 9.25
C ASP A 362 37.91 -11.23 10.18
N THR A 363 37.63 -11.08 11.48
CA THR A 363 37.73 -12.19 12.46
C THR A 363 36.78 -13.34 12.16
N MET A 364 35.55 -13.08 11.72
CA MET A 364 34.59 -14.14 11.36
C MET A 364 34.96 -14.90 10.07
N ILE A 365 35.70 -14.27 9.15
CA ILE A 365 36.18 -14.90 7.92
C ILE A 365 37.48 -15.67 8.18
N ASP A 366 38.31 -15.19 9.09
CA ASP A 366 39.59 -15.79 9.47
C ASP A 366 39.43 -17.05 10.35
N ASP A 367 38.29 -17.25 11.01
CA ASP A 367 37.97 -18.43 11.83
C ASP A 367 37.69 -19.72 11.00
N SER A 368 38.20 -19.77 9.77
CA SER A 368 38.13 -20.94 8.87
C SER A 368 39.40 -21.79 8.86
N VAL A 369 40.33 -21.56 9.80
CA VAL A 369 41.49 -22.44 10.02
C VAL A 369 41.81 -22.58 11.52
N ASP A 370 41.22 -23.59 12.16
CA ASP A 370 41.90 -24.46 13.12
C ASP A 370 41.29 -25.88 13.12
#